data_AF-A0A2X1RW87-F1
#
_entry.id   AF-A0A2X1RW87-F1
#
_cell.length_a   1.000
_cell.length_b   1.000
_cell.length_c   1.000
_cell.angle_alpha   90.00
_cell.angle_beta   90.00
_cell.angle_gamma   90.00
#
_symmetry.space_group_name_H-M   'P 1'
#
loop_
_entity.id
_entity.type
_entity.pdbx_description
1 polymer ?
#
loop_
_entity_poly.entity_id
_entity_poly.type
_entity_poly.pdbx_seq_one_letter_code
_entity_poly.pdbx_strand_id
1 'polypeptide(L)'
;MANIEAANGQIVTDQMITDWESALECDEWPQGWENHSEIIYGRPPLSAGASVTLSIKVPAALKQAITQEAKKRGTTTSNYARALLAAGMLAS
;
A
#
# COMPACT_ATOMS: atom_id res chain seq x y z
N MET A 1 0.33 -16.45 26.85
CA MET A 1 1.79 -16.52 26.70
C MET A 1 2.06 -17.64 25.72
N ALA A 2 2.43 -17.29 24.49
CA ALA A 2 2.71 -18.27 23.45
C ALA A 2 4.18 -18.69 23.57
N ASN A 3 4.44 -19.96 23.90
CA ASN A 3 5.79 -20.52 23.84
C ASN A 3 6.01 -21.01 22.40
N ILE A 4 6.53 -20.14 21.55
CA ILE A 4 6.80 -20.49 20.15
C ILE A 4 8.20 -21.09 20.09
N GLU A 5 8.32 -22.36 19.74
CA GLU A 5 9.62 -23.01 19.56
C GLU A 5 10.11 -22.75 18.12
N ALA A 6 11.23 -22.04 17.99
CA ALA A 6 11.88 -21.81 16.71
C ALA A 6 12.53 -23.10 16.19
N ALA A 7 12.82 -23.16 14.89
CA ALA A 7 13.41 -24.34 14.24
C ALA A 7 14.78 -24.77 14.81
N ASN A 8 15.45 -23.88 15.54
CA ASN A 8 16.70 -24.13 16.25
C ASN A 8 16.49 -24.58 17.72
N GLY A 9 15.26 -24.84 18.14
CA GLY A 9 14.90 -25.23 19.51
C GLY A 9 14.84 -24.07 20.51
N GLN A 10 15.00 -22.82 20.06
CA GLN A 10 14.89 -21.65 20.93
C GLN A 10 13.42 -21.33 21.22
N ILE A 11 13.08 -21.17 22.50
CA ILE A 11 11.75 -20.68 22.89
C ILE A 11 11.72 -19.16 22.70
N VAL A 12 10.90 -18.73 21.74
CA VAL A 12 10.56 -17.33 21.49
C VAL A 12 9.47 -16.94 22.46
N THR A 13 9.75 -15.88 23.23
CA THR A 13 8.83 -15.33 24.23
C THR A 13 8.13 -14.08 23.72
N ASP A 14 6.99 -13.73 24.31
CA ASP A 14 6.26 -12.49 23.99
C ASP A 14 7.15 -11.23 24.20
N GLN A 15 8.07 -11.27 25.17
CA GLN A 15 9.03 -10.18 25.40
C GLN A 15 10.04 -10.05 24.25
N MET A 16 10.57 -11.18 23.76
CA MET A 16 11.49 -11.17 22.62
C MET A 16 10.83 -10.61 21.36
N ILE A 17 9.55 -10.92 21.13
CA ILE A 17 8.79 -10.35 20.01
C ILE A 17 8.68 -8.83 20.15
N THR A 18 8.36 -8.35 21.35
CA THR A 18 8.22 -6.90 21.64
C THR A 18 9.55 -6.16 21.46
N ASP A 19 10.65 -6.75 21.92
CA ASP A 19 11.99 -6.18 21.80
C ASP A 19 12.43 -6.10 20.33
N TRP A 20 12.15 -7.15 19.54
CA TRP A 20 12.43 -7.15 18.10
C TRP A 20 11.57 -6.15 17.35
N GLU A 21 10.28 -6.02 17.66
CA GLU A 21 9.40 -5.02 17.05
C GLU A 21 9.97 -3.61 17.24
N SER A 22 10.33 -3.26 18.48
CA SER A 22 10.89 -1.95 18.81
C SER A 22 12.24 -1.68 18.11
N ALA A 23 13.09 -2.71 18.00
CA ALA A 23 14.39 -2.60 17.34
C ALA A 23 14.25 -2.44 15.82
N LEU A 24 13.39 -3.24 15.19
CA LEU A 24 13.14 -3.18 13.74
C LEU A 24 12.47 -1.88 13.31
N GLU A 25 11.64 -1.26 14.15
CA GLU A 25 11.11 0.09 13.92
C GLU A 25 12.22 1.15 13.89
N CYS A 26 13.33 0.93 14.60
CA CYS A 26 14.48 1.83 14.66
C CYS A 26 15.60 1.47 13.68
N ASP A 27 15.39 0.51 12.77
CA ASP A 27 16.43 -0.05 11.88
C ASP A 27 17.59 -0.70 12.66
N GLU A 28 17.34 -1.18 13.87
CA GLU A 28 18.27 -1.95 14.69
C GLU A 28 18.00 -3.45 14.52
N TRP A 29 18.89 -4.12 13.79
CA TRP A 29 18.71 -5.53 13.42
C TRP A 29 19.34 -6.45 14.49
N PRO A 30 18.62 -7.49 14.95
CA PRO A 30 19.20 -8.49 15.86
C PRO A 30 20.48 -9.12 15.28
N GLN A 31 21.37 -9.58 16.15
CA GLN A 31 22.65 -10.15 15.73
C GLN A 31 22.46 -11.30 14.73
N GLY A 32 23.10 -11.18 13.56
CA GLY A 32 23.02 -12.17 12.48
C GLY A 32 21.86 -11.94 11.50
N TRP A 33 21.06 -10.90 11.70
CA TRP A 33 20.04 -10.48 10.74
C TRP A 33 20.63 -9.45 9.79
N GLU A 34 20.34 -9.60 8.49
CA GLU A 34 20.74 -8.65 7.45
C GLU A 34 19.48 -8.16 6.73
N ASN A 35 19.36 -6.85 6.58
CA ASN A 35 18.28 -6.27 5.79
C ASN A 35 18.57 -6.52 4.30
N HIS A 36 17.80 -7.41 3.66
CA HIS A 36 17.90 -7.69 2.23
C HIS A 36 16.99 -6.80 1.36
N SER A 37 16.30 -5.83 1.96
CA SER A 37 15.44 -4.89 1.26
C SER A 37 16.12 -3.52 1.10
N GLU A 38 15.82 -2.84 0.00
CA GLU A 38 16.21 -1.44 -0.16
C GLU A 38 15.46 -0.60 0.89
N ILE A 39 16.18 0.12 1.74
CA ILE A 39 15.58 1.04 2.71
C ILE A 39 15.01 2.23 1.92
N ILE A 40 13.69 2.24 1.73
CA ILE A 40 12.99 3.33 1.08
C ILE A 40 12.64 4.39 2.12
N TYR A 41 13.46 5.43 2.23
CA TYR A 41 13.13 6.59 3.05
C TYR A 41 11.95 7.36 2.43
N GLY A 42 10.85 7.46 3.17
CA GLY A 42 9.65 8.20 2.76
C GLY A 42 8.47 7.30 2.41
N ARG A 43 7.54 7.80 1.60
CA ARG A 43 6.37 7.01 1.19
C ARG A 43 6.84 5.88 0.27
N PRO A 44 6.53 4.61 0.57
CA PRO A 44 6.81 3.50 -0.33
C PRO A 44 6.30 3.82 -1.74
N PRO A 45 7.05 3.51 -2.81
CA PRO A 45 6.57 3.70 -4.16
C PRO A 45 5.22 3.00 -4.28
N LEU A 46 4.22 3.75 -4.73
CA LEU A 46 2.87 3.24 -4.97
C LEU A 46 2.93 2.25 -6.14
N SER A 47 3.30 1.01 -5.85
CA SER A 47 3.56 -0.09 -6.79
C SER A 47 4.78 0.12 -7.70
N ALA A 48 5.43 -0.99 -8.10
CA ALA A 48 6.56 -1.01 -9.03
C ALA A 48 6.21 -0.46 -10.43
N GLY A 49 4.94 -0.21 -10.73
CA GLY A 49 4.50 0.50 -11.93
C GLY A 49 4.26 1.97 -11.61
N ALA A 50 5.05 2.86 -12.20
CA ALA A 50 4.76 4.30 -12.14
C ALA A 50 3.32 4.56 -12.64
N SER A 51 2.56 5.36 -11.90
CA SER A 51 1.25 5.82 -12.37
C SER A 51 1.42 6.61 -13.68
N VAL A 52 0.88 6.09 -14.78
CA VAL A 52 0.90 6.76 -16.08
C VAL A 52 -0.35 7.63 -16.27
N THR A 53 -0.21 8.71 -17.04
CA THR A 53 -1.34 9.58 -17.38
C THR A 53 -2.08 9.03 -18.59
N LEU A 54 -3.38 8.73 -18.42
CA LEU A 54 -4.29 8.42 -19.52
C LEU A 54 -5.04 9.69 -19.95
N SER A 55 -4.85 10.13 -21.20
CA SER A 55 -5.57 11.28 -21.78
C SER A 55 -6.71 10.80 -22.67
N ILE A 56 -7.93 11.22 -22.36
CA ILE A 56 -9.14 10.90 -23.13
C ILE A 56 -9.90 12.17 -23.53
N LYS A 57 -10.40 12.20 -24.76
CA LYS A 57 -11.34 13.24 -25.20
C LYS A 57 -12.77 12.77 -24.90
N VAL A 58 -13.52 13.59 -24.20
CA VAL A 58 -14.92 13.34 -23.86
C VAL A 58 -15.74 14.61 -24.10
N PRO A 59 -17.06 14.50 -24.37
CA PRO A 59 -17.93 15.67 -24.40
C PRO A 59 -17.86 16.46 -23.08
N ALA A 60 -17.94 17.79 -23.17
CA ALA A 60 -17.83 18.67 -22.00
C ALA A 60 -18.86 18.33 -20.91
N ALA A 61 -20.09 18.03 -21.31
CA ALA A 61 -21.17 17.61 -20.42
C ALA A 61 -20.81 16.33 -19.62
N LEU A 62 -20.12 15.37 -20.25
CA LEU A 62 -19.71 14.14 -19.59
C LEU A 62 -18.63 14.41 -18.52
N LYS A 63 -17.64 15.25 -18.84
CA LYS A 63 -16.63 15.67 -17.85
C LYS A 63 -17.28 16.36 -16.64
N GLN A 64 -18.27 17.21 -16.89
CA GLN A 64 -19.03 17.88 -15.83
C GLN A 64 -19.79 16.87 -14.96
N ALA A 65 -20.49 15.91 -15.57
CA ALA A 65 -21.20 14.87 -14.84
C ALA A 65 -20.26 14.04 -13.93
N ILE A 66 -19.12 13.60 -14.47
CA ILE A 66 -18.10 12.86 -13.69
C ILE A 66 -17.59 13.70 -12.52
N THR A 67 -17.32 14.99 -12.75
CA THR A 67 -16.80 15.90 -11.71
C THR A 67 -17.82 16.15 -10.60
N GLN A 68 -19.09 16.39 -10.96
CA GLN A 68 -20.16 16.61 -9.96
C GLN A 68 -20.40 15.36 -9.13
N GLU A 69 -20.41 14.19 -9.75
CA GLU A 69 -20.62 12.93 -9.05
C GLU A 69 -19.44 12.56 -8.14
N ALA A 70 -18.21 12.83 -8.58
CA ALA A 70 -17.03 12.69 -7.73
C ALA A 70 -17.13 13.57 -6.47
N LYS A 71 -17.55 14.82 -6.63
CA LYS A 71 -17.76 15.76 -5.51
C LYS A 71 -18.83 15.25 -4.53
N LYS A 72 -19.97 14.77 -5.04
CA LYS A 72 -21.04 14.18 -4.19
C LYS A 72 -20.54 13.00 -3.37
N ARG A 73 -19.60 12.21 -3.91
CA ARG A 73 -19.01 11.03 -3.26
C ARG A 73 -17.78 11.35 -2.41
N GLY A 74 -17.40 12.62 -2.27
CA GLY A 74 -16.23 13.01 -1.49
C GLY A 74 -14.91 12.49 -2.06
N THR A 75 -14.82 12.28 -3.38
CA THR A 75 -13.61 11.77 -4.04
C THR A 75 -13.13 12.69 -5.15
N THR A 76 -11.93 12.45 -5.68
CA THR A 76 -11.39 13.25 -6.79
C THR A 76 -11.97 12.78 -8.12
N THR A 77 -12.07 13.70 -9.09
CA THR A 77 -12.53 13.37 -10.46
C THR A 77 -11.71 12.22 -11.08
N SER A 78 -10.39 12.22 -10.91
CA SER A 78 -9.51 11.17 -11.44
C SER A 78 -9.75 9.82 -10.77
N ASN A 79 -10.01 9.79 -9.46
CA ASN A 79 -10.28 8.54 -8.76
C ASN A 79 -11.64 7.96 -9.15
N TYR A 80 -12.65 8.82 -9.25
CA TYR A 80 -13.98 8.41 -9.71
C TYR A 80 -13.95 7.92 -11.16
N ALA A 81 -13.25 8.62 -12.05
CA ALA A 81 -13.07 8.19 -13.43
C ALA A 81 -12.37 6.82 -13.54
N ARG A 82 -11.32 6.60 -12.73
CA ARG A 82 -10.63 5.30 -12.68
C ARG A 82 -11.56 4.17 -12.23
N ALA A 83 -12.41 4.41 -11.23
CA ALA A 83 -13.37 3.43 -10.75
C ALA A 83 -14.42 3.06 -11.81
N LEU A 84 -14.93 4.05 -12.56
CA LEU A 84 -15.85 3.80 -13.69
C LEU A 84 -15.21 2.96 -14.79
N LEU A 85 -13.96 3.27 -15.16
CA LEU A 85 -13.20 2.49 -16.14
C LEU A 85 -12.99 1.05 -15.68
N ALA A 86 -12.55 0.85 -14.43
CA ALA A 86 -12.35 -0.47 -13.86
C ALA A 86 -13.67 -1.28 -13.82
N ALA A 87 -14.77 -0.67 -13.38
CA ALA A 87 -16.07 -1.30 -13.36
C ALA A 87 -16.54 -1.74 -14.77
N GLY A 88 -16.31 -0.90 -15.78
CA GLY A 88 -16.63 -1.24 -17.17
C GLY A 88 -15.82 -2.40 -17.73
N MET A 89 -14.56 -2.57 -17.30
CA MET A 89 -13.70 -3.68 -17.70
C MET A 89 -13.97 -5.00 -16.96
N LEU A 90 -14.54 -4.92 -15.74
CA LEU A 90 -14.91 -6.10 -14.96
C LEU A 90 -16.30 -6.63 -15.30
N ALA A 91 -17.15 -5.80 -15.91
CA ALA A 91 -18.49 -6.16 -16.34
C ALA A 91 -18.55 -6.79 -17.76
N SER A 92 -17.39 -6.98 -18.40
CA SER A 92 -17.24 -7.54 -19.75
C SER A 92 -16.78 -8.98 -19.74
#